data_AF-A0A0Q4ZHI9-F1
#
_entry.id   AF-A0A0Q4ZHI9-F1
#
_cell.length_a   1.000
_cell.length_b   1.000
_cell.length_c   1.000
_cell.angle_alpha   90.00
_cell.angle_beta   90.00
_cell.angle_gamma   90.00
#
_symmetry.space_group_name_H-M   'P 1'
#
loop_
_entity.id
_entity.type
_entity.pdbx_description
1 polymer ?
#
loop_
_entity_poly.entity_id
_entity_poly.type
_entity_poly.pdbx_seq_one_letter_code
_entity_poly.pdbx_strand_id
1 'polypeptide(L)'
;MTRMSAILQTLAASTLRTLAVMVVVLAAVVVLAVGLFKLTVFGALALYFVVWWTLLFVILPLRNQVETDPERIVPGQDPGAPAAPRLREKAILTSVLASVVFLVAVQVFELAGL
;
A
#
# COMPACT_ATOMS: atom_id res chain seq x y z
N MET A 1 17.54 3.24 14.22
CA MET A 1 16.56 2.43 13.44
C MET A 1 15.33 2.21 14.31
N THR A 2 14.15 2.68 13.90
CA THR A 2 12.91 2.49 14.67
C THR A 2 12.38 1.07 14.47
N ARG A 3 11.85 0.41 15.50
CA ARG A 3 11.35 -0.98 15.44
C ARG A 3 10.36 -1.22 14.28
N MET A 4 9.55 -0.20 13.95
CA MET A 4 8.64 -0.18 12.80
C MET A 4 9.35 -0.44 11.46
N SER A 5 10.50 0.19 11.24
CA SER A 5 11.29 0.02 10.00
C SER A 5 11.91 -1.36 9.87
N ALA A 6 12.25 -2.00 10.99
CA ALA A 6 12.79 -3.36 11.01
C ALA A 6 11.71 -4.38 10.60
N ILE A 7 10.49 -4.23 11.10
CA ILE A 7 9.34 -5.10 10.76
C ILE A 7 8.99 -4.96 9.27
N LEU A 8 8.97 -3.74 8.73
CA LEU A 8 8.69 -3.55 7.30
C LEU A 8 9.75 -4.21 6.41
N GLN A 9 11.03 -4.13 6.80
CA GLN A 9 12.13 -4.73 6.06
C GLN A 9 12.11 -6.26 6.13
N THR A 10 11.73 -6.86 7.26
CA THR A 10 11.60 -8.32 7.37
C THR A 10 10.42 -8.87 6.56
N LEU A 11 9.30 -8.13 6.50
CA LEU A 11 8.16 -8.48 5.66
C LEU A 11 8.46 -8.28 4.16
N ALA A 12 9.19 -7.22 3.81
CA ALA A 12 9.59 -6.88 2.44
C ALA A 12 10.77 -7.70 1.89
N ALA A 13 11.42 -8.53 2.73
CA ALA A 13 12.59 -9.32 2.37
C ALA A 13 12.34 -10.29 1.20
N SER A 14 11.11 -10.80 1.05
CA SER A 14 10.73 -11.65 -0.08
C SER A 14 9.44 -11.18 -0.75
N THR A 15 9.40 -11.29 -2.08
CA THR A 15 8.22 -10.94 -2.89
C THR A 15 7.00 -11.74 -2.42
N LEU A 16 7.17 -13.03 -2.16
CA LEU A 16 6.07 -13.91 -1.75
C LEU A 16 5.48 -13.52 -0.40
N ARG A 17 6.31 -13.17 0.61
CA ARG A 17 5.80 -12.69 1.91
C ARG A 17 5.09 -11.36 1.80
N THR A 18 5.59 -10.46 0.95
CA THR A 18 4.92 -9.16 0.72
C THR A 18 3.53 -9.38 0.13
N LEU A 19 3.42 -10.23 -0.88
CA LEU A 19 2.13 -10.59 -1.49
C LEU A 19 1.21 -11.29 -0.49
N ALA A 20 1.72 -12.26 0.28
CA ALA A 20 0.93 -12.95 1.30
C ALA A 20 0.35 -11.98 2.34
N VAL A 21 1.16 -11.04 2.85
CA VAL A 21 0.69 -10.02 3.78
C VAL A 21 -0.39 -9.15 3.15
N MET A 22 -0.20 -8.70 1.91
CA MET A 22 -1.19 -7.88 1.21
C MET A 22 -2.51 -8.62 1.00
N VAL A 23 -2.45 -9.90 0.61
CA VAL A 23 -3.63 -10.75 0.42
C VAL A 23 -4.36 -10.97 1.74
N VAL A 24 -3.63 -11.22 2.83
CA VAL A 24 -4.23 -11.39 4.17
C VAL A 24 -4.90 -10.09 4.64
N VAL A 25 -4.25 -8.94 4.47
CA VAL A 25 -4.83 -7.63 4.80
C VAL A 25 -6.09 -7.37 3.97
N LEU A 26 -6.02 -7.58 2.66
CA LEU A 26 -7.15 -7.42 1.76
C LEU A 26 -8.32 -8.33 2.16
N ALA A 27 -8.05 -9.62 2.38
CA ALA A 27 -9.07 -10.58 2.76
C ALA A 27 -9.73 -10.22 4.10
N ALA A 28 -8.93 -9.83 5.10
CA ALA A 28 -9.44 -9.39 6.40
C ALA A 28 -10.35 -8.15 6.26
N VAL A 29 -9.93 -7.15 5.49
CA VAL A 29 -10.73 -5.93 5.26
C VAL A 29 -12.02 -6.24 4.54
N VAL A 30 -11.99 -7.07 3.48
CA VAL A 30 -13.18 -7.46 2.73
C VAL A 30 -14.16 -8.25 3.61
N VAL A 31 -13.67 -9.21 4.40
CA VAL A 31 -14.50 -9.98 5.33
C VAL A 31 -15.17 -9.07 6.37
N LEU A 32 -14.42 -8.12 6.94
CA LEU A 32 -14.97 -7.13 7.87
C LEU A 32 -16.01 -6.24 7.19
N ALA A 33 -15.73 -5.78 5.97
CA ALA A 33 -16.62 -4.92 5.20
C ALA A 33 -17.96 -5.58 4.88
N VAL A 34 -17.91 -6.84 4.41
CA VAL A 34 -19.11 -7.63 4.08
C VAL A 34 -19.89 -7.96 5.34
N GLY A 35 -19.22 -8.36 6.43
CA GLY A 35 -19.88 -8.75 7.68
C GLY A 35 -20.51 -7.59 8.45
N LEU A 36 -19.83 -6.44 8.51
CA LEU A 36 -20.29 -5.29 9.30
C LEU A 36 -21.22 -4.37 8.51
N PHE A 37 -20.98 -4.18 7.21
CA PHE A 37 -21.66 -3.16 6.40
C PHE A 37 -22.53 -3.74 5.27
N LYS A 38 -22.69 -5.07 5.20
CA LYS A 38 -23.51 -5.77 4.17
C LYS A 38 -23.16 -5.39 2.73
N LEU A 39 -21.89 -5.07 2.47
CA LEU A 39 -21.38 -4.82 1.13
C LEU A 39 -21.37 -6.11 0.30
N THR A 40 -21.52 -6.02 -1.02
CA THR A 40 -21.22 -7.15 -1.91
C THR A 40 -19.72 -7.37 -1.97
N VAL A 41 -19.29 -8.62 -2.21
CA VAL A 41 -17.86 -8.94 -2.35
C VAL A 41 -17.23 -8.14 -3.49
N PHE A 42 -17.95 -8.00 -4.60
CA PHE A 42 -17.47 -7.25 -5.76
C PHE A 42 -17.35 -5.75 -5.47
N GLY A 43 -18.38 -5.14 -4.88
CA GLY A 43 -18.38 -3.73 -4.51
C GLY A 43 -17.27 -3.39 -3.51
N ALA A 44 -17.08 -4.24 -2.49
CA ALA A 44 -16.01 -4.08 -1.51
C ALA A 44 -14.61 -4.16 -2.16
N LEU A 45 -14.38 -5.12 -3.06
CA LEU A 45 -13.11 -5.24 -3.79
C LEU A 45 -12.85 -4.05 -4.73
N ALA A 46 -13.87 -3.63 -5.48
CA ALA A 46 -13.75 -2.51 -6.42
C ALA A 46 -13.44 -1.20 -5.70
N LEU A 47 -14.19 -0.89 -4.64
CA LEU A 47 -13.96 0.30 -3.83
C LEU A 47 -12.59 0.27 -3.15
N TYR A 48 -12.21 -0.86 -2.53
CA TYR A 48 -10.89 -1.00 -1.92
C TYR A 48 -9.77 -0.81 -2.96
N PHE A 49 -9.92 -1.38 -4.16
CA PHE A 49 -8.94 -1.23 -5.24
C PHE A 49 -8.77 0.23 -5.67
N VAL A 50 -9.86 0.98 -5.85
CA VAL A 50 -9.80 2.41 -6.21
C VAL A 50 -9.14 3.24 -5.11
N VAL A 51 -9.51 3.01 -3.84
CA VAL A 51 -8.90 3.68 -2.68
C VAL A 51 -7.42 3.37 -2.60
N TRP A 52 -7.05 2.10 -2.70
CA TRP A 52 -5.67 1.63 -2.66
C TRP A 52 -4.83 2.23 -3.79
N TRP A 53 -5.34 2.21 -5.02
CA TRP A 53 -4.66 2.77 -6.20
C TRP A 53 -4.39 4.26 -6.03
N THR A 54 -5.38 5.01 -5.54
CA THR A 54 -5.25 6.45 -5.29
C THR A 54 -4.19 6.73 -4.22
N LEU A 55 -4.20 5.98 -3.12
CA LEU A 55 -3.25 6.16 -2.02
C LEU A 55 -1.83 5.69 -2.37
N LEU A 56 -1.67 4.77 -3.33
CA LEU A 56 -0.36 4.38 -3.83
C LEU A 56 0.40 5.62 -4.32
N PHE A 57 -0.23 6.47 -5.13
CA PHE A 57 0.40 7.69 -5.62
C PHE A 57 0.72 8.70 -4.50
N VAL A 58 -0.07 8.72 -3.43
CA VAL A 58 0.20 9.55 -2.25
C VAL A 58 1.45 9.07 -1.50
N ILE A 59 1.66 7.75 -1.42
CA ILE A 59 2.79 7.15 -0.69
C ILE A 59 4.07 7.10 -1.53
N LEU A 60 3.97 6.98 -2.86
CA LEU A 60 5.13 6.89 -3.75
C LEU A 60 6.22 7.96 -3.54
N PRO A 61 5.93 9.27 -3.36
CA PRO A 61 6.97 10.29 -3.19
C PRO A 61 7.64 10.26 -1.80
N LEU A 62 7.08 9.52 -0.84
CA LEU A 62 7.59 9.51 0.53
C LEU A 62 8.92 8.74 0.61
N ARG A 63 9.85 9.30 1.40
CA ARG A 63 11.16 8.71 1.72
C ARG A 63 12.02 8.42 0.48
N ASN A 64 11.78 9.15 -0.60
CA ASN A 64 12.59 9.09 -1.81
C ASN A 64 13.89 9.87 -1.58
N GLN A 65 15.02 9.29 -1.96
CA GLN A 65 16.33 9.94 -1.94
C GLN A 65 16.96 9.76 -3.32
N VAL A 66 17.46 10.86 -3.87
CA VAL A 66 18.11 10.88 -5.18
C VAL A 66 19.47 10.19 -5.07
N GLU A 67 19.88 9.48 -6.13
CA GLU A 67 21.24 8.94 -6.22
C GLU A 67 22.22 10.09 -6.45
N THR A 68 23.14 10.31 -5.50
CA THR A 68 24.15 11.38 -5.57
C THR A 68 25.55 10.87 -5.86
N ASP A 69 25.74 9.55 -5.86
CA ASP A 69 27.04 8.92 -6.11
C ASP A 69 27.32 8.87 -7.62
N PRO A 70 28.33 9.62 -8.13
CA PRO A 70 28.64 9.66 -9.56
C PRO A 70 29.00 8.31 -10.16
N GLU A 71 29.48 7.35 -9.35
CA GLU A 71 29.85 6.01 -9.83
C GLU A 71 28.61 5.11 -10.06
N ARG A 72 27.47 5.43 -9.43
CA ARG A 72 26.21 4.69 -9.56
C ARG A 72 25.25 5.27 -10.60
N ILE A 73 25.51 6.50 -11.05
CA ILE A 73 24.69 7.18 -12.05
C ILE A 73 24.97 6.58 -13.43
N VAL A 74 23.92 6.08 -14.10
CA VAL A 74 24.02 5.48 -15.43
C VAL A 74 23.74 6.54 -16.51
N PRO A 75 24.44 6.54 -17.66
CA PRO A 75 24.15 7.48 -18.75
C PRO A 75 22.67 7.45 -19.18
N GLY A 76 22.02 8.61 -19.20
CA GLY A 76 20.59 8.74 -19.51
C GLY A 76 19.64 8.54 -18.32
N GLN A 77 20.16 8.34 -17.11
CA GLN A 77 19.36 8.31 -15.88
C GLN A 77 18.75 9.70 -15.58
N ASP A 78 17.47 9.72 -15.23
CA ASP A 78 16.81 10.93 -14.75
C ASP A 78 17.45 11.41 -13.43
N PRO A 79 17.90 12.67 -13.33
CA PRO A 79 18.43 13.25 -12.10
C PRO A 79 17.49 13.13 -10.89
N GLY A 80 16.18 12.97 -11.10
CA GLY A 80 15.20 12.77 -10.03
C GLY A 80 15.00 11.30 -9.61
N ALA A 81 15.64 10.34 -10.28
CA ALA A 81 15.41 8.92 -10.05
C ALA A 81 15.87 8.52 -8.64
N PRO A 82 15.01 7.83 -7.85
CA PRO A 82 15.41 7.36 -6.53
C PRO A 82 16.51 6.29 -6.57
N ALA A 83 17.51 6.46 -5.71
CA ALA A 83 18.57 5.48 -5.47
C ALA A 83 18.01 4.13 -4.99
N ALA A 84 16.96 4.16 -4.17
CA ALA A 84 16.29 2.97 -3.66
C ALA A 84 14.75 3.17 -3.69
N PRO A 85 14.04 2.61 -4.68
CA PRO A 85 12.59 2.80 -4.82
C PRO A 85 11.76 2.22 -3.66
N ARG A 86 12.28 1.19 -2.97
CA ARG A 86 11.65 0.51 -1.81
C ARG A 86 10.17 0.14 -2.02
N LEU A 87 9.81 -0.28 -3.24
CA LEU A 87 8.42 -0.48 -3.66
C LEU A 87 7.63 -1.45 -2.75
N ARG A 88 8.28 -2.49 -2.21
CA ARG A 88 7.63 -3.45 -1.31
C ARG A 88 7.23 -2.82 0.03
N GLU A 89 8.09 -1.99 0.62
CA GLU A 89 7.76 -1.26 1.85
C GLU A 89 6.59 -0.30 1.59
N LYS A 90 6.62 0.40 0.45
CA LYS A 90 5.56 1.34 0.04
C LYS A 90 4.23 0.61 -0.17
N ALA A 91 4.22 -0.53 -0.84
CA ALA A 91 3.00 -1.33 -1.04
C ALA A 91 2.36 -1.79 0.28
N ILE A 92 3.17 -2.23 1.26
CA ILE A 92 2.66 -2.59 2.60
C ILE A 92 2.05 -1.38 3.30
N LEU A 93 2.75 -0.23 3.29
CA LEU A 93 2.24 1.01 3.86
C LEU A 93 0.93 1.46 3.19
N THR A 94 0.85 1.37 1.87
CA THR A 94 -0.35 1.70 1.11
C THR A 94 -1.52 0.80 1.50
N SER A 95 -1.30 -0.51 1.65
CA SER A 95 -2.36 -1.43 2.08
C SER A 95 -2.89 -1.11 3.47
N VAL A 96 -2.02 -0.79 4.43
CA VAL A 96 -2.43 -0.41 5.79
C VAL A 96 -3.22 0.90 5.75
N LEU A 97 -2.72 1.92 5.06
CA LEU A 97 -3.41 3.21 4.96
C LEU A 97 -4.74 3.10 4.22
N ALA A 98 -4.79 2.34 3.12
CA ALA A 98 -6.00 2.09 2.35
C ALA A 98 -7.06 1.36 3.17
N SER A 99 -6.65 0.41 4.02
CA SER A 99 -7.57 -0.29 4.94
C SER A 99 -8.27 0.70 5.88
N VAL A 100 -7.52 1.64 6.45
CA VAL A 100 -8.08 2.66 7.35
C VAL A 100 -9.02 3.59 6.60
N VAL A 101 -8.59 4.13 5.45
CA VAL A 101 -9.38 5.07 4.65
C VAL A 101 -10.65 4.40 4.12
N PHE A 102 -10.57 3.16 3.67
CA PHE A 102 -11.71 2.38 3.21
C PHE A 102 -12.76 2.20 4.32
N LEU A 103 -12.34 1.77 5.52
CA LEU A 103 -13.28 1.57 6.64
C LEU A 103 -13.95 2.88 7.05
N VAL A 104 -13.20 3.98 7.07
CA VAL A 104 -13.76 5.31 7.34
C VAL A 104 -14.75 5.72 6.26
N ALA A 105 -14.42 5.52 4.97
CA ALA A 105 -15.30 5.87 3.86
C ALA A 105 -16.62 5.09 3.91
N VAL A 106 -16.56 3.78 4.11
CA VAL A 106 -17.76 2.94 4.22
C VAL A 106 -18.65 3.37 5.39
N GLN A 107 -18.05 3.74 6.53
CA GLN A 107 -18.78 4.20 7.70
C GLN A 107 -19.39 5.60 7.52
N VAL A 108 -18.66 6.54 6.90
CA VAL A 108 -19.09 7.94 6.73
C VAL A 108 -20.16 8.09 5.65
N PHE A 109 -20.03 7.33 4.56
CA PHE A 109 -20.93 7.42 3.41
C PHE A 109 -22.09 6.41 3.45
N GLU A 110 -22.23 5.65 4.55
CA GLU A 110 -23.30 4.67 4.78
C GLU A 110 -23.55 3.75 3.56
N LEU A 111 -22.47 3.20 2.98
CA LEU A 111 -22.50 2.49 1.69
C LEU A 111 -23.11 1.08 1.73
N ALA A 112 -24.21 0.87 2.45
CA ALA A 112 -24.84 -0.43 2.58
C ALA A 112 -25.35 -0.96 1.21
N GLY A 113 -24.97 -2.19 0.85
CA GLY A 113 -25.49 -2.89 -0.34
C GLY A 113 -24.81 -2.59 -1.67
N LEU A 114 -23.64 -1.95 -1.67
CA LEU A 114 -22.81 -1.66 -2.85
C LEU A 114 -22.21 -2.92 -3.50
#